data_AF-A0AAU8H325-F1
#
_entry.id   AF-A0AAU8H325-F1
#
_cell.length_a   1.000
_cell.length_b   1.000
_cell.length_c   1.000
_cell.angle_alpha   90.00
_cell.angle_beta   90.00
_cell.angle_gamma   90.00
#
_symmetry.space_group_name_H-M   'P 1'
#
loop_
_entity.id
_entity.type
_entity.pdbx_description
1 polymer ?
#
loop_
_entity_poly.entity_id
_entity_poly.type
_entity_poly.pdbx_seq_one_letter_code
_entity_poly.pdbx_strand_id
1 'polypeptide(L)'
;MKKLFILIVMVFILNNSALAVETQKDVDIFYISGTILDSHKEPVKEAEIRLLVNGQPHKIITDHKEIDKTTTSSHATFQIKFQLPKDAIDTAKIQIEIVKSSFNKTIIDFKKDDFAVKGNEFYISKDIIIQRHIGPAFWIATAIFLIVYALISFELLHRTVAAMIGAATMLIITYTLGTLNPEFHIISFERAIQAIDMNVVFLLMGMMIIIGVLKHTGVFQWCAYMSYKIAKGNIMILAVISCFFIAATSAFLDNVTAMLLYTPVLIEIAIALKINPLSLLIPGIMASNVGGTATLIGDPPNIMIGSYAGLTFMQFVYAFTPVCIAALLALVLYNKFFYSKEYKKGRVEDVNGFISHLREEYKITDKNLLTYGAFIMAIVMAFFATHGICHMQVSIPALFGAGLLFTYAVVTKKVKMLELIEKDIEWSTLLFFIFLFIIVGAVEEVGLLATVADWIHQLSAGNLTVAICLILWVSAIMSAFVDNIPFTATMLPIVAYLSKIIPGAENNVLWWAVALGACFGGNGTMIGASANVVTMGIAEAAGYRISFFGFFKYAFLYMIISVGISNLWLLLFY
;
A
#
# COMPACT_ATOMS: atom_id res chain seq x y z
N MET A 1 29.53 -46.14 34.44
CA MET A 1 29.16 -45.63 33.10
C MET A 1 29.77 -44.27 32.73
N LYS A 2 30.03 -43.32 33.65
CA LYS A 2 30.66 -42.02 33.30
C LYS A 2 32.17 -42.05 32.98
N LYS A 3 32.95 -43.02 33.48
CA LYS A 3 34.41 -43.12 33.19
C LYS A 3 34.76 -43.82 31.87
N LEU A 4 33.85 -44.60 31.29
CA LEU A 4 34.06 -45.26 30.00
C LEU A 4 33.75 -44.33 28.81
N PHE A 5 32.84 -43.37 29.01
CA PHE A 5 32.44 -42.41 27.98
C PHE A 5 33.49 -41.31 27.75
N ILE A 6 34.21 -40.89 28.81
CA ILE A 6 35.28 -39.90 28.70
C ILE A 6 36.51 -40.47 27.98
N LEU A 7 36.80 -41.77 28.13
CA LEU A 7 37.92 -42.42 27.44
C LEU A 7 37.67 -42.59 25.94
N ILE A 8 36.41 -42.86 25.54
CA ILE A 8 36.02 -42.97 24.12
C ILE A 8 36.02 -41.59 23.43
N VAL A 9 35.67 -40.52 24.15
CA VAL A 9 35.73 -39.15 23.62
C VAL A 9 37.17 -38.64 23.50
N MET A 10 38.08 -39.02 24.41
CA MET A 10 39.49 -38.62 24.30
C MET A 10 40.25 -39.34 23.18
N VAL A 11 39.93 -40.63 22.91
CA VAL A 11 40.52 -41.37 21.79
C VAL A 11 39.98 -40.88 20.43
N PHE A 12 38.74 -40.39 20.36
CA PHE A 12 38.21 -39.77 19.14
C PHE A 12 38.77 -38.37 18.86
N ILE A 13 39.15 -37.62 19.89
CA ILE A 13 39.77 -36.29 19.76
C ILE A 13 41.27 -36.38 19.43
N LEU A 14 41.95 -37.45 19.87
CA LEU A 14 43.37 -37.69 19.55
C LEU A 14 43.60 -38.38 18.19
N ASN A 15 42.61 -39.09 17.62
CA ASN A 15 42.74 -39.69 16.28
C ASN A 15 42.34 -38.77 15.12
N ASN A 16 41.64 -37.66 15.37
CA ASN A 16 41.31 -36.67 14.34
C ASN A 16 42.31 -35.50 14.26
N SER A 17 43.31 -35.47 15.14
CA SER A 17 44.39 -34.46 15.14
C SER A 17 45.68 -34.96 14.47
N ALA A 18 45.69 -36.17 13.92
CA ALA A 18 46.86 -36.80 13.27
C ALA A 18 46.62 -37.19 11.80
N LEU A 19 45.70 -36.51 11.11
CA LEU A 19 45.55 -36.50 9.64
C LEU A 19 45.43 -35.04 9.16
N ALA A 20 46.32 -34.20 9.67
CA ALA A 20 46.47 -32.79 9.31
C ALA A 20 47.92 -32.49 8.91
N VAL A 21 48.49 -33.30 8.02
CA VAL A 21 49.72 -33.06 7.25
C VAL A 21 49.50 -33.94 6.02
N GLU A 22 49.19 -33.46 4.82
CA GLU A 22 50.01 -32.65 3.92
C GLU A 22 49.14 -32.46 2.65
N THR A 23 48.79 -31.22 2.25
CA THR A 23 48.41 -30.76 0.87
C THR A 23 47.56 -29.46 0.85
N GLN A 24 47.96 -28.40 1.56
CA GLN A 24 47.31 -27.09 1.40
C GLN A 24 48.25 -25.91 1.68
N LYS A 25 49.42 -25.87 1.00
CA LYS A 25 50.43 -24.80 1.19
C LYS A 25 50.65 -23.85 0.01
N ASP A 26 49.95 -24.05 -1.11
CA ASP A 26 50.19 -23.32 -2.38
C ASP A 26 48.96 -22.62 -2.98
N VAL A 27 48.00 -22.26 -2.14
CA VAL A 27 46.76 -21.59 -2.61
C VAL A 27 46.48 -20.36 -1.75
N ASP A 28 46.17 -19.25 -2.42
CA ASP A 28 45.67 -18.02 -1.83
C ASP A 28 44.13 -18.02 -1.89
N ILE A 29 43.50 -17.63 -0.78
CA ILE A 29 42.04 -17.62 -0.64
C ILE A 29 41.55 -16.18 -0.68
N PHE A 30 40.56 -15.92 -1.53
CA PHE A 30 40.00 -14.59 -1.76
C PHE A 30 38.56 -14.52 -1.29
N TYR A 31 38.24 -13.43 -0.62
CA TYR A 31 36.90 -13.08 -0.16
C TYR A 31 36.54 -11.69 -0.70
N ILE A 32 35.53 -11.63 -1.56
CA ILE A 32 34.95 -10.38 -2.05
C ILE A 32 33.52 -10.31 -1.55
N SER A 33 33.17 -9.23 -0.85
CA SER A 33 31.81 -8.97 -0.41
C SER A 33 31.38 -7.54 -0.69
N GLY A 34 30.08 -7.28 -0.62
CA GLY A 34 29.54 -5.93 -0.75
C GLY A 34 28.06 -5.92 -1.03
N THR A 35 27.53 -4.74 -1.28
CA THR A 35 26.14 -4.52 -1.68
C THR A 35 26.09 -4.01 -3.12
N ILE A 36 25.16 -4.54 -3.93
CA ILE A 36 24.88 -3.98 -5.24
C ILE A 36 23.76 -2.96 -5.10
N LEU A 37 24.01 -1.74 -5.58
CA LEU A 37 23.12 -0.60 -5.51
C LEU A 37 22.83 -0.06 -6.91
N ASP A 38 21.68 0.56 -7.10
CA ASP A 38 21.40 1.33 -8.32
C ASP A 38 21.87 2.79 -8.21
N SER A 39 21.62 3.59 -9.26
CA SER A 39 21.92 5.03 -9.29
C SER A 39 21.24 5.83 -8.16
N HIS A 40 20.18 5.28 -7.59
CA HIS A 40 19.39 5.85 -6.50
C HIS A 40 19.85 5.36 -5.12
N LYS A 41 20.94 4.58 -5.08
CA LYS A 41 21.47 3.89 -3.89
C LYS A 41 20.48 2.88 -3.30
N GLU A 42 19.55 2.38 -4.10
CA GLU A 42 18.63 1.33 -3.68
C GLU A 42 19.26 -0.06 -3.90
N PRO A 43 19.05 -1.01 -2.96
CA PRO A 43 19.53 -2.38 -3.08
C PRO A 43 19.03 -3.09 -4.35
N VAL A 44 19.93 -3.57 -5.21
CA VAL A 44 19.57 -4.37 -6.39
C VAL A 44 19.59 -5.86 -6.07
N LYS A 45 18.40 -6.42 -5.90
CA LYS A 45 18.20 -7.85 -5.64
C LYS A 45 18.30 -8.67 -6.92
N GLU A 46 18.52 -9.98 -6.78
CA GLU A 46 18.56 -10.94 -7.89
C GLU A 46 19.54 -10.57 -9.03
N ALA A 47 20.59 -9.81 -8.73
CA ALA A 47 21.67 -9.57 -9.69
C ALA A 47 22.57 -10.81 -9.75
N GLU A 48 22.81 -11.31 -10.96
CA GLU A 48 23.70 -12.43 -11.20
C GLU A 48 25.15 -11.95 -11.18
N ILE A 49 26.00 -12.65 -10.44
CA ILE A 49 27.39 -12.30 -10.24
C ILE A 49 28.27 -13.47 -10.67
N ARG A 50 29.20 -13.18 -11.56
CA ARG A 50 30.19 -14.13 -12.08
C ARG A 50 31.59 -13.62 -11.79
N LEU A 51 32.46 -14.51 -11.36
CA LEU A 51 33.87 -14.21 -11.19
C LEU A 51 34.60 -14.48 -12.50
N LEU A 52 35.39 -13.52 -12.95
CA LEU A 52 36.27 -13.65 -14.09
C LEU A 52 37.73 -13.52 -13.63
N VAL A 53 38.58 -14.46 -14.00
CA VAL A 53 40.02 -14.39 -13.78
C VAL A 53 40.70 -14.40 -15.14
N ASN A 54 41.48 -13.35 -15.44
CA ASN A 54 42.09 -13.13 -16.76
C ASN A 54 41.05 -13.12 -17.90
N GLY A 55 39.85 -12.62 -17.62
CA GLY A 55 38.75 -12.56 -18.58
C GLY A 55 38.01 -13.88 -18.83
N GLN A 56 38.37 -14.97 -18.14
CA GLN A 56 37.70 -16.27 -18.22
C GLN A 56 36.85 -16.54 -16.97
N PRO A 57 35.67 -17.18 -17.09
CA PRO A 57 34.87 -17.58 -15.93
C PRO A 57 35.67 -18.45 -14.96
N HIS A 58 35.67 -18.08 -13.69
CA HIS A 58 36.31 -18.83 -12.60
C HIS A 58 35.27 -19.25 -11.58
N LYS A 59 35.45 -20.43 -11.00
CA LYS A 59 34.46 -20.98 -10.06
C LYS A 59 34.51 -20.27 -8.71
N ILE A 60 33.33 -20.14 -8.12
CA ILE A 60 33.08 -19.57 -6.80
C ILE A 60 32.81 -20.73 -5.82
N ILE A 61 33.29 -20.61 -4.59
CA ILE A 61 33.09 -21.58 -3.52
C ILE A 61 31.96 -21.07 -2.61
N THR A 62 30.88 -21.82 -2.49
CA THR A 62 29.76 -21.55 -1.58
C THR A 62 29.33 -22.85 -0.91
N ASP A 63 29.20 -22.85 0.42
CA ASP A 63 28.81 -24.05 1.20
C ASP A 63 29.57 -25.34 0.83
N HIS A 64 30.89 -25.22 0.67
CA HIS A 64 31.80 -26.29 0.26
C HIS A 64 31.55 -26.89 -1.14
N LYS A 65 30.79 -26.21 -2.00
CA LYS A 65 30.59 -26.57 -3.41
C LYS A 65 31.15 -25.49 -4.33
N GLU A 66 31.70 -25.92 -5.46
CA GLU A 66 32.08 -25.01 -6.54
C GLU A 66 30.88 -24.73 -7.45
N ILE A 67 30.58 -23.46 -7.68
CA ILE A 67 29.49 -22.97 -8.52
C ILE A 67 30.01 -21.93 -9.52
N ASP A 68 29.39 -21.84 -10.69
CA ASP A 68 29.83 -20.93 -11.75
C ASP A 68 29.39 -19.48 -11.53
N LYS A 69 28.34 -19.29 -10.71
CA LYS A 69 27.72 -17.99 -10.46
C LYS A 69 27.03 -17.95 -9.11
N THR A 70 26.91 -16.76 -8.55
CA THR A 70 26.07 -16.49 -7.37
C THR A 70 25.07 -15.39 -7.68
N THR A 71 24.07 -15.20 -6.83
CA THR A 71 23.09 -14.11 -6.93
C THR A 71 23.09 -13.32 -5.65
N THR A 72 22.78 -12.02 -5.75
CA THR A 72 22.62 -11.19 -4.55
C THR A 72 21.49 -11.71 -3.66
N SER A 73 21.66 -11.60 -2.36
CA SER A 73 20.66 -11.94 -1.36
C SER A 73 19.41 -11.04 -1.43
N SER A 74 18.41 -11.33 -0.60
CA SER A 74 17.24 -10.46 -0.39
C SER A 74 17.58 -9.05 0.09
N HIS A 75 18.79 -8.84 0.62
CA HIS A 75 19.33 -7.53 1.03
C HIS A 75 20.30 -6.93 0.00
N ALA A 76 20.32 -7.45 -1.23
CA ALA A 76 21.25 -7.09 -2.31
C ALA A 76 22.74 -7.26 -1.99
N THR A 77 23.05 -8.01 -0.92
CA THR A 77 24.43 -8.32 -0.55
C THR A 77 24.93 -9.53 -1.30
N PHE A 78 26.23 -9.56 -1.55
CA PHE A 78 26.91 -10.72 -2.14
C PHE A 78 28.19 -11.05 -1.39
N GLN A 79 28.55 -12.33 -1.46
CA GLN A 79 29.81 -12.83 -0.95
C GLN A 79 30.34 -13.87 -1.93
N ILE A 80 31.57 -13.68 -2.38
CA ILE A 80 32.30 -14.57 -3.27
C ILE A 80 33.53 -15.04 -2.52
N LYS A 81 33.69 -16.34 -2.44
CA LYS A 81 34.92 -16.99 -2.01
C LYS A 81 35.52 -17.73 -3.19
N PHE A 82 36.81 -17.58 -3.43
CA PHE A 82 37.49 -18.36 -4.48
C PHE A 82 38.95 -18.58 -4.12
N GLN A 83 39.61 -19.41 -4.91
CA GLN A 83 40.99 -19.82 -4.71
C GLN A 83 41.80 -19.55 -5.97
N LEU A 84 43.02 -19.05 -5.79
CA LEU A 84 44.02 -18.90 -6.85
C LEU A 84 45.34 -19.55 -6.42
N PRO A 85 46.19 -19.97 -7.36
CA PRO A 85 47.55 -20.37 -7.04
C PRO A 85 48.27 -19.27 -6.27
N LYS A 86 49.14 -19.67 -5.36
CA LYS A 86 49.92 -18.74 -4.54
C LYS A 86 50.66 -17.70 -5.39
N ASP A 87 50.63 -16.44 -4.95
CA ASP A 87 51.25 -15.28 -5.62
C ASP A 87 50.68 -14.95 -7.01
N ALA A 88 49.63 -15.66 -7.46
CA ALA A 88 48.99 -15.38 -8.76
C ALA A 88 48.34 -14.00 -8.81
N ILE A 89 48.03 -13.39 -7.66
CA ILE A 89 47.41 -12.06 -7.57
C ILE A 89 48.25 -10.95 -8.24
N ASP A 90 49.57 -11.11 -8.31
CA ASP A 90 50.46 -10.13 -8.92
C ASP A 90 50.36 -10.09 -10.45
N THR A 91 49.82 -11.14 -11.06
CA THR A 91 49.69 -11.28 -12.52
C THR A 91 48.25 -11.48 -12.97
N ALA A 92 47.38 -11.97 -12.10
CA ALA A 92 45.99 -12.28 -12.41
C ALA A 92 45.12 -11.02 -12.39
N LYS A 93 44.33 -10.84 -13.45
CA LYS A 93 43.26 -9.84 -13.50
C LYS A 93 41.99 -10.43 -12.89
N ILE A 94 41.68 -10.05 -11.64
CA ILE A 94 40.45 -10.46 -10.95
C ILE A 94 39.35 -9.47 -11.31
N GLN A 95 38.25 -9.95 -11.87
CA GLN A 95 37.10 -9.12 -12.22
C GLN A 95 35.81 -9.77 -11.75
N ILE A 96 34.82 -8.96 -11.40
CA ILE A 96 33.46 -9.41 -11.18
C ILE A 96 32.58 -8.87 -12.29
N GLU A 97 31.84 -9.76 -12.94
CA GLU A 97 30.79 -9.45 -13.90
C GLU A 97 29.43 -9.51 -13.20
N ILE A 98 28.68 -8.41 -13.30
CA ILE A 98 27.33 -8.28 -12.74
C ILE A 98 26.35 -8.13 -13.89
N VAL A 99 25.31 -8.97 -13.89
CA VAL A 99 24.27 -9.01 -14.94
C VAL A 99 22.88 -9.02 -14.29
N LYS A 100 22.01 -8.12 -14.75
CA LYS A 100 20.57 -8.13 -14.47
C LYS A 100 19.85 -7.47 -15.65
N SER A 101 18.69 -8.00 -16.04
CA SER A 101 17.99 -7.61 -17.28
C SER A 101 17.69 -6.12 -17.41
N SER A 102 17.35 -5.45 -16.30
CA SER A 102 17.03 -4.02 -16.25
C SER A 102 18.26 -3.12 -16.05
N PHE A 103 19.48 -3.66 -16.14
CA PHE A 103 20.72 -2.97 -15.83
C PHE A 103 21.79 -3.21 -16.89
N ASN A 104 22.68 -2.24 -17.05
CA ASN A 104 23.85 -2.40 -17.91
C ASN A 104 24.78 -3.45 -17.30
N LYS A 105 25.27 -4.36 -18.14
CA LYS A 105 26.33 -5.30 -17.77
C LYS A 105 27.53 -4.51 -17.23
N THR A 106 27.90 -4.78 -15.99
CA THR A 106 28.96 -4.03 -15.30
C THR A 106 30.09 -4.99 -14.95
N ILE A 107 31.32 -4.62 -15.31
CA ILE A 107 32.53 -5.39 -14.98
C ILE A 107 33.41 -4.52 -14.10
N ILE A 108 33.80 -5.05 -12.93
CA ILE A 108 34.65 -4.34 -11.98
C ILE A 108 35.95 -5.08 -11.80
N ASP A 109 37.04 -4.34 -11.91
CA ASP A 109 38.40 -4.82 -11.74
C ASP A 109 38.83 -4.64 -10.29
N PHE A 110 39.44 -5.68 -9.72
CA PHE A 110 40.03 -5.66 -8.38
C PHE A 110 41.55 -5.80 -8.49
N LYS A 111 42.28 -4.89 -7.86
CA LYS A 111 43.74 -4.90 -7.80
C LYS A 111 44.22 -5.43 -6.45
N LYS A 112 45.47 -5.89 -6.39
CA LYS A 112 46.11 -6.36 -5.15
C LYS A 112 45.99 -5.35 -4.00
N ASP A 113 46.21 -4.07 -4.27
CA ASP A 113 46.16 -2.99 -3.27
C ASP A 113 44.76 -2.77 -2.67
N ASP A 114 43.71 -3.29 -3.32
CA ASP A 114 42.34 -3.17 -2.82
C ASP A 114 42.03 -4.20 -1.70
N PHE A 115 42.86 -5.24 -1.54
CA PHE A 115 42.63 -6.32 -0.58
C PHE A 115 43.40 -6.11 0.73
N ALA A 116 42.69 -6.27 1.85
CA ALA A 116 43.32 -6.48 3.15
C ALA A 116 43.85 -7.91 3.23
N VAL A 117 45.10 -8.08 3.68
CA VAL A 117 45.80 -9.38 3.68
C VAL A 117 46.02 -9.89 5.10
N LYS A 118 45.69 -11.16 5.35
CA LYS A 118 45.98 -11.87 6.60
C LYS A 118 46.49 -13.28 6.31
N GLY A 119 47.81 -13.46 6.30
CA GLY A 119 48.42 -14.73 5.87
C GLY A 119 48.19 -14.96 4.38
N ASN A 120 47.59 -16.08 3.99
CA ASN A 120 47.22 -16.42 2.61
C ASN A 120 45.77 -16.04 2.26
N GLU A 121 45.12 -15.21 3.09
CA GLU A 121 43.73 -14.80 2.88
C GLU A 121 43.64 -13.31 2.53
N PHE A 122 42.89 -13.02 1.47
CA PHE A 122 42.68 -11.70 0.90
C PHE A 122 41.21 -11.29 1.05
N TYR A 123 40.95 -10.12 1.60
CA TYR A 123 39.61 -9.63 1.94
C TYR A 123 39.33 -8.27 1.34
N ILE A 124 38.18 -8.11 0.70
CA ILE A 124 37.66 -6.79 0.31
C ILE A 124 36.15 -6.73 0.51
N SER A 125 35.68 -5.60 1.04
CA SER A 125 34.26 -5.25 1.08
C SER A 125 34.04 -3.94 0.34
N LYS A 126 33.24 -3.95 -0.73
CA LYS A 126 32.99 -2.77 -1.56
C LYS A 126 31.57 -2.75 -2.11
N ASP A 127 30.86 -1.65 -1.88
CA ASP A 127 29.56 -1.42 -2.50
C ASP A 127 29.72 -1.00 -3.96
N ILE A 128 28.85 -1.53 -4.80
CA ILE A 128 28.92 -1.43 -6.25
C ILE A 128 27.67 -0.76 -6.77
N ILE A 129 27.83 0.35 -7.50
CA ILE A 129 26.72 1.04 -8.15
C ILE A 129 26.64 0.60 -9.60
N ILE A 130 25.47 0.10 -10.01
CA ILE A 130 25.18 -0.28 -11.40
C ILE A 130 24.12 0.65 -12.00
N GLN A 131 24.20 0.88 -13.31
CA GLN A 131 23.30 1.79 -14.02
C GLN A 131 22.15 1.02 -14.68
N ARG A 132 20.94 1.59 -14.60
CA ARG A 132 19.75 1.04 -15.24
C ARG A 132 19.88 1.08 -16.77
N HIS A 133 19.25 0.09 -17.42
CA HIS A 133 19.20 -0.05 -18.86
C HIS A 133 17.74 -0.03 -19.31
N ILE A 134 17.42 0.84 -20.28
CA ILE A 134 16.07 0.91 -20.88
C ILE A 134 16.01 -0.10 -22.03
N GLY A 135 15.62 -1.32 -21.69
CA GLY A 135 15.49 -2.44 -22.64
C GLY A 135 14.05 -2.79 -23.01
N PRO A 136 13.83 -3.92 -23.72
CA PRO A 136 12.51 -4.43 -24.06
C PRO A 136 11.60 -4.66 -22.85
N ALA A 137 12.12 -5.25 -21.76
CA ALA A 137 11.36 -5.46 -20.53
C ALA A 137 10.75 -4.16 -19.97
N PHE A 138 11.50 -3.05 -20.00
CA PHE A 138 11.02 -1.74 -19.56
C PHE A 138 9.78 -1.29 -20.35
N TRP A 139 9.87 -1.33 -21.69
CA TRP A 139 8.77 -0.86 -22.55
C TRP A 139 7.55 -1.77 -22.47
N ILE A 140 7.75 -3.10 -22.41
CA ILE A 140 6.66 -4.07 -22.29
C ILE A 140 5.95 -3.89 -20.95
N ALA A 141 6.68 -3.83 -19.84
CA ALA A 141 6.10 -3.64 -18.53
C ALA A 141 5.35 -2.30 -18.43
N THR A 142 5.94 -1.23 -18.96
CA THR A 142 5.31 0.10 -19.02
C THR A 142 4.03 0.07 -19.85
N ALA A 143 4.04 -0.57 -21.03
CA ALA A 143 2.87 -0.67 -21.89
C ALA A 143 1.73 -1.45 -21.21
N ILE A 144 2.03 -2.61 -20.62
CA ILE A 144 1.03 -3.41 -19.88
C ILE A 144 0.48 -2.59 -18.70
N PHE A 145 1.35 -1.95 -17.94
CA PHE A 145 0.95 -1.11 -16.82
C PHE A 145 0.00 0.02 -17.26
N LEU A 146 0.35 0.78 -18.30
CA LEU A 146 -0.50 1.86 -18.82
C LEU A 146 -1.85 1.34 -19.36
N ILE A 147 -1.87 0.18 -20.02
CA ILE A 147 -3.10 -0.46 -20.49
C ILE A 147 -3.99 -0.84 -19.31
N VAL A 148 -3.44 -1.53 -18.31
CA VAL A 148 -4.19 -1.93 -17.10
C VAL A 148 -4.72 -0.70 -16.38
N TYR A 149 -3.89 0.33 -16.24
CA TYR A 149 -4.26 1.59 -15.61
C TYR A 149 -5.42 2.25 -16.36
N ALA A 150 -5.35 2.33 -17.69
CA ALA A 150 -6.45 2.85 -18.51
C ALA A 150 -7.74 2.00 -18.39
N LEU A 151 -7.64 0.67 -18.38
CA LEU A 151 -8.79 -0.21 -18.21
C LEU A 151 -9.50 0.01 -16.86
N ILE A 152 -8.73 0.25 -15.80
CA ILE A 152 -9.25 0.54 -14.45
C ILE A 152 -9.86 1.96 -14.43
N SER A 153 -9.11 2.98 -14.86
CA SER A 153 -9.55 4.39 -14.77
C SER A 153 -10.81 4.66 -15.58
N PHE A 154 -10.93 4.07 -16.77
CA PHE A 154 -12.13 4.23 -17.61
C PHE A 154 -13.22 3.20 -17.31
N GLU A 155 -13.06 2.38 -16.27
CA GLU A 155 -13.99 1.32 -15.86
C GLU A 155 -14.38 0.38 -17.02
N LEU A 156 -13.50 0.19 -18.00
CA LEU A 156 -13.74 -0.67 -19.17
C LEU A 156 -13.76 -2.15 -18.79
N LEU A 157 -13.11 -2.49 -17.68
CA LEU A 157 -13.04 -3.83 -17.11
C LEU A 157 -13.06 -3.74 -15.59
N HIS A 158 -13.64 -4.74 -14.92
CA HIS A 158 -13.59 -4.81 -13.46
C HIS A 158 -12.14 -4.79 -12.96
N ARG A 159 -11.83 -3.87 -12.03
CA ARG A 159 -10.45 -3.59 -11.58
C ARG A 159 -9.61 -4.82 -11.22
N THR A 160 -10.22 -5.77 -10.51
CA THR A 160 -9.58 -7.04 -10.13
C THR A 160 -9.15 -7.86 -11.35
N VAL A 161 -10.00 -7.93 -12.37
CA VAL A 161 -9.73 -8.72 -13.58
C VAL A 161 -8.65 -8.03 -14.41
N ALA A 162 -8.71 -6.70 -14.54
CA ALA A 162 -7.66 -5.93 -15.22
C ALA A 162 -6.29 -6.12 -14.56
N ALA A 163 -6.21 -5.98 -13.23
CA ALA A 163 -4.97 -6.22 -12.48
C ALA A 163 -4.49 -7.67 -12.60
N MET A 164 -5.39 -8.65 -12.50
CA MET A 164 -5.06 -10.07 -12.63
C MET A 164 -4.46 -10.39 -14.01
N ILE A 165 -5.10 -9.93 -15.09
CA ILE A 165 -4.60 -10.14 -16.45
C ILE A 165 -3.25 -9.46 -16.63
N GLY A 166 -3.09 -8.23 -16.13
CA GLY A 166 -1.82 -7.50 -16.20
C GLY A 166 -0.68 -8.25 -15.51
N ALA A 167 -0.87 -8.64 -14.25
CA ALA A 167 0.10 -9.40 -13.46
C ALA A 167 0.43 -10.74 -14.12
N ALA A 168 -0.58 -11.50 -14.55
CA ALA A 168 -0.40 -12.77 -15.24
C ALA A 168 0.37 -12.61 -16.56
N THR A 169 0.07 -11.56 -17.34
CA THR A 169 0.76 -11.28 -18.61
C THR A 169 2.24 -10.97 -18.38
N MET A 170 2.57 -10.13 -17.39
CA MET A 170 3.97 -9.82 -17.05
C MET A 170 4.75 -11.07 -16.61
N LEU A 171 4.13 -11.95 -15.82
CA LEU A 171 4.75 -13.21 -15.39
C LEU A 171 4.91 -14.19 -16.54
N ILE A 172 3.89 -14.35 -17.40
CA ILE A 172 3.97 -15.23 -18.57
C ILE A 172 5.09 -14.77 -19.50
N ILE A 173 5.18 -13.47 -19.80
CA ILE A 173 6.27 -12.93 -20.63
C ILE A 173 7.63 -13.20 -20.00
N THR A 174 7.75 -13.00 -18.68
CA THR A 174 8.99 -13.25 -17.95
C THR A 174 9.45 -14.70 -18.05
N TYR A 175 8.54 -15.66 -17.85
CA TYR A 175 8.91 -17.09 -17.82
C TYR A 175 8.88 -17.78 -19.20
N THR A 176 8.37 -17.11 -20.24
CA THR A 176 8.42 -17.60 -21.62
C THR A 176 9.50 -16.89 -22.41
N LEU A 177 9.26 -15.65 -22.82
CA LEU A 177 10.20 -14.84 -23.60
C LEU A 177 11.44 -14.47 -22.78
N GLY A 178 11.29 -14.14 -21.50
CA GLY A 178 12.41 -13.82 -20.61
C GLY A 178 13.35 -15.00 -20.35
N THR A 179 12.85 -16.24 -20.42
CA THR A 179 13.67 -17.45 -20.34
C THR A 179 14.49 -17.66 -21.62
N LEU A 180 13.94 -17.31 -22.79
CA LEU A 180 14.63 -17.42 -24.08
C LEU A 180 15.63 -16.28 -24.30
N ASN A 181 15.26 -15.07 -23.92
CA ASN A 181 16.11 -13.90 -23.97
C ASN A 181 15.96 -13.11 -22.65
N PRO A 182 17.03 -13.04 -21.82
CA PRO A 182 17.02 -12.32 -20.55
C PRO A 182 16.57 -10.86 -20.64
N GLU A 183 16.70 -10.19 -21.78
CA GLU A 183 16.24 -8.80 -21.98
C GLU A 183 14.72 -8.60 -21.87
N PHE A 184 13.94 -9.70 -21.95
CA PHE A 184 12.49 -9.72 -21.78
C PHE A 184 12.05 -10.11 -20.37
N HIS A 185 13.00 -10.39 -19.47
CA HIS A 185 12.69 -10.74 -18.08
C HIS A 185 12.26 -9.47 -17.31
N ILE A 186 10.99 -9.42 -16.87
CA ILE A 186 10.40 -8.26 -16.20
C ILE A 186 10.55 -8.39 -14.68
N ILE A 187 9.99 -9.47 -14.12
CA ILE A 187 9.98 -9.72 -12.67
C ILE A 187 9.89 -11.22 -12.38
N SER A 188 10.72 -11.72 -11.48
CA SER A 188 10.66 -13.11 -11.00
C SER A 188 9.41 -13.35 -10.15
N PHE A 189 8.98 -14.61 -10.04
CA PHE A 189 7.86 -15.01 -9.19
C PHE A 189 8.15 -14.69 -7.73
N GLU A 190 9.35 -14.96 -7.25
CA GLU A 190 9.79 -14.68 -5.88
C GLU A 190 9.69 -13.17 -5.60
N ARG A 191 10.19 -12.33 -6.51
CA ARG A 191 10.10 -10.87 -6.36
C ARG A 191 8.66 -10.37 -6.46
N ALA A 192 7.84 -10.96 -7.33
CA ALA A 192 6.42 -10.65 -7.41
C ALA A 192 5.69 -10.95 -6.10
N ILE A 193 5.96 -12.09 -5.47
CA ILE A 193 5.41 -12.42 -4.15
C ILE A 193 5.92 -11.45 -3.07
N GLN A 194 7.21 -11.09 -3.10
CA GLN A 194 7.78 -10.10 -2.17
C GLN A 194 7.22 -8.68 -2.37
N ALA A 195 6.72 -8.35 -3.55
CA ALA A 195 6.11 -7.05 -3.83
C ALA A 195 4.73 -6.91 -3.17
N ILE A 196 4.07 -8.02 -2.83
CA ILE A 196 2.75 -8.02 -2.18
C ILE A 196 2.89 -7.56 -0.73
N ASP A 197 2.24 -6.45 -0.38
CA ASP A 197 2.14 -6.02 1.01
C ASP A 197 1.06 -6.82 1.76
N MET A 198 1.49 -7.88 2.43
CA MET A 198 0.61 -8.73 3.23
C MET A 198 0.01 -8.00 4.45
N ASN A 199 0.62 -6.91 4.93
CA ASN A 199 0.02 -6.11 6.00
C ASN A 199 -1.24 -5.42 5.52
N VAL A 200 -1.20 -4.83 4.34
CA VAL A 200 -2.36 -4.19 3.72
C VAL A 200 -3.46 -5.22 3.52
N VAL A 201 -3.14 -6.38 2.91
CA VAL A 201 -4.11 -7.44 2.62
C VAL A 201 -4.76 -7.99 3.89
N PHE A 202 -3.97 -8.32 4.91
CA PHE A 202 -4.50 -8.88 6.16
C PHE A 202 -5.22 -7.85 7.03
N LEU A 203 -4.78 -6.58 7.01
CA LEU A 203 -5.50 -5.52 7.69
C LEU A 203 -6.89 -5.33 7.07
N LEU A 204 -6.98 -5.22 5.75
CA LEU A 204 -8.27 -5.11 5.04
C LEU A 204 -9.16 -6.32 5.33
N MET A 205 -8.62 -7.53 5.23
CA MET A 205 -9.37 -8.76 5.54
C MET A 205 -9.90 -8.75 6.99
N GLY A 206 -9.07 -8.39 7.96
CA GLY A 206 -9.47 -8.30 9.36
C GLY A 206 -10.59 -7.28 9.59
N MET A 207 -10.46 -6.09 9.00
CA MET A 207 -11.49 -5.05 9.10
C MET A 207 -12.79 -5.46 8.40
N MET A 208 -12.72 -6.03 7.19
CA MET A 208 -13.89 -6.55 6.46
C MET A 208 -14.63 -7.63 7.26
N ILE A 209 -13.92 -8.53 7.94
CA ILE A 209 -14.54 -9.53 8.82
C ILE A 209 -15.25 -8.87 10.01
N ILE A 210 -14.59 -7.92 10.69
CA ILE A 210 -15.17 -7.24 11.85
C ILE A 210 -16.46 -6.53 11.44
N ILE A 211 -16.45 -5.81 10.31
CA ILE A 211 -17.63 -5.08 9.83
C ILE A 211 -18.68 -6.01 9.24
N GLY A 212 -18.25 -7.08 8.58
CA GLY A 212 -19.10 -8.17 8.13
C GLY A 212 -19.89 -8.78 9.29
N VAL A 213 -19.30 -8.94 10.47
CA VAL A 213 -20.07 -9.36 11.66
C VAL A 213 -20.97 -8.24 12.18
N LEU A 214 -20.45 -7.02 12.33
CA LEU A 214 -21.18 -5.91 12.95
C LEU A 214 -22.41 -5.48 12.15
N LYS A 215 -22.42 -5.62 10.82
CA LYS A 215 -23.59 -5.24 10.00
C LYS A 215 -24.83 -6.07 10.30
N HIS A 216 -24.67 -7.32 10.75
CA HIS A 216 -25.80 -8.18 11.17
C HIS A 216 -26.50 -7.68 12.44
N THR A 217 -25.91 -6.74 13.17
CA THR A 217 -26.49 -6.16 14.40
C THR A 217 -27.48 -5.03 14.15
N GLY A 218 -27.58 -4.52 12.91
CA GLY A 218 -28.42 -3.36 12.57
C GLY A 218 -27.86 -2.02 13.06
N VAL A 219 -26.61 -1.97 13.53
CA VAL A 219 -25.99 -0.75 14.09
C VAL A 219 -25.97 0.41 13.10
N PHE A 220 -25.70 0.12 11.82
CA PHE A 220 -25.58 1.16 10.79
C PHE A 220 -26.93 1.81 10.46
N GLN A 221 -27.96 0.99 10.29
CA GLN A 221 -29.34 1.43 10.13
C GLN A 221 -29.78 2.27 11.34
N TRP A 222 -29.49 1.78 12.55
CA TRP A 222 -29.82 2.48 13.79
C TRP A 222 -29.15 3.86 13.89
N CYS A 223 -27.89 3.98 13.47
CA CYS A 223 -27.17 5.24 13.45
C CYS A 223 -27.78 6.25 12.46
N ALA A 224 -28.27 5.78 11.31
CA ALA A 224 -28.97 6.62 10.36
C ALA A 224 -30.34 7.09 10.89
N TYR A 225 -31.11 6.22 11.54
CA TYR A 225 -32.29 6.62 12.31
C TYR A 225 -31.96 7.70 13.37
N MET A 226 -30.87 7.51 14.12
CA MET A 226 -30.45 8.47 15.15
C MET A 226 -30.12 9.83 14.53
N SER A 227 -29.46 9.85 13.38
CA SER A 227 -29.15 11.08 12.64
C SER A 227 -30.41 11.87 12.28
N TYR A 228 -31.45 11.18 11.79
CA TYR A 228 -32.74 11.80 11.50
C TYR A 228 -33.47 12.30 12.75
N LYS A 229 -33.49 11.48 13.81
CA LYS A 229 -34.13 11.82 15.08
C LYS A 229 -33.53 13.09 15.70
N ILE A 230 -32.21 13.23 15.68
CA ILE A 230 -31.52 14.41 16.21
C ILE A 230 -31.81 15.64 15.35
N ALA A 231 -31.89 15.47 14.02
CA ALA A 231 -32.18 16.56 13.09
C ALA A 231 -33.60 17.12 13.20
N LYS A 232 -34.56 16.37 13.78
CA LYS A 232 -35.96 16.79 14.01
C LYS A 232 -36.62 17.41 12.77
N GLY A 233 -36.35 16.85 11.58
CA GLY A 233 -36.91 17.31 10.31
C GLY A 233 -36.20 18.52 9.67
N ASN A 234 -35.17 19.09 10.28
CA ASN A 234 -34.37 20.11 9.61
C ASN A 234 -33.33 19.45 8.69
N ILE A 235 -33.53 19.58 7.38
CA ILE A 235 -32.70 18.93 6.34
C ILE A 235 -31.25 19.42 6.35
N MET A 236 -31.00 20.69 6.66
CA MET A 236 -29.63 21.19 6.76
C MET A 236 -28.92 20.57 7.96
N ILE A 237 -29.60 20.50 9.12
CA ILE A 237 -29.05 19.87 10.33
C ILE A 237 -28.83 18.37 10.08
N LEU A 238 -29.77 17.71 9.40
CA LEU A 238 -29.63 16.32 8.96
C LEU A 238 -28.36 16.15 8.11
N ALA A 239 -28.20 16.95 7.06
CA ALA A 239 -27.03 16.85 6.18
C ALA A 239 -25.72 17.04 6.96
N VAL A 240 -25.66 17.99 7.90
CA VAL A 240 -24.48 18.20 8.77
C VAL A 240 -24.22 16.99 9.65
N ILE A 241 -25.23 16.52 10.39
CA ILE A 241 -25.09 15.36 11.29
C ILE A 241 -24.67 14.12 10.49
N SER A 242 -25.30 13.87 9.35
CA SER A 242 -24.95 12.78 8.46
C SER A 242 -23.51 12.88 7.96
N CYS A 243 -23.03 14.07 7.55
CA CYS A 243 -21.64 14.24 7.14
C CYS A 243 -20.67 13.90 8.28
N PHE A 244 -20.88 14.46 9.48
CA PHE A 244 -20.00 14.16 10.62
C PHE A 244 -20.07 12.68 11.03
N PHE A 245 -21.25 12.08 10.98
CA PHE A 245 -21.42 10.68 11.31
C PHE A 245 -20.73 9.76 10.29
N ILE A 246 -20.91 10.03 9.00
CA ILE A 246 -20.26 9.30 7.91
C ILE A 246 -18.75 9.47 7.99
N ALA A 247 -18.26 10.68 8.23
CA ALA A 247 -16.83 10.93 8.40
C ALA A 247 -16.25 10.18 9.60
N ALA A 248 -16.93 10.22 10.75
CA ALA A 248 -16.50 9.47 11.94
C ALA A 248 -16.53 7.96 11.70
N THR A 249 -17.56 7.45 11.02
CA THR A 249 -17.66 6.04 10.66
C THR A 249 -16.53 5.65 9.71
N SER A 250 -16.31 6.42 8.65
CA SER A 250 -15.24 6.20 7.68
C SER A 250 -13.84 6.41 8.26
N ALA A 251 -13.68 7.09 9.39
CA ALA A 251 -12.38 7.16 10.07
C ALA A 251 -12.01 5.83 10.73
N PHE A 252 -12.97 4.95 10.98
CA PHE A 252 -12.74 3.63 11.61
C PHE A 252 -13.06 2.46 10.68
N LEU A 253 -13.87 2.71 9.66
CA LEU A 253 -14.27 1.77 8.61
C LEU A 253 -13.66 2.22 7.30
N ASP A 254 -13.50 1.32 6.34
CA ASP A 254 -13.20 1.76 4.99
C ASP A 254 -14.36 2.61 4.43
N ASN A 255 -14.02 3.62 3.63
CA ASN A 255 -14.94 4.54 2.98
C ASN A 255 -16.03 3.86 2.13
N VAL A 256 -15.70 2.79 1.42
CA VAL A 256 -16.65 2.02 0.59
C VAL A 256 -17.73 1.41 1.47
N THR A 257 -17.33 0.72 2.54
CA THR A 257 -18.25 0.08 3.49
C THR A 257 -19.13 1.10 4.19
N ALA A 258 -18.56 2.22 4.64
CA ALA A 258 -19.34 3.31 5.24
C ALA A 258 -20.46 3.77 4.29
N MET A 259 -20.12 3.99 3.02
CA MET A 259 -21.10 4.45 2.02
C MET A 259 -22.07 3.36 1.56
N LEU A 260 -21.67 2.09 1.44
CA LEU A 260 -22.56 0.96 1.14
C LEU A 260 -23.71 0.87 2.15
N LEU A 261 -23.39 1.12 3.42
CA LEU A 261 -24.35 1.03 4.52
C LEU A 261 -25.22 2.29 4.64
N TYR A 262 -24.65 3.47 4.42
CA TYR A 262 -25.36 4.74 4.54
C TYR A 262 -26.20 5.12 3.33
N THR A 263 -25.77 4.75 2.12
CA THR A 263 -26.43 5.18 0.87
C THR A 263 -27.90 4.79 0.81
N PRO A 264 -28.31 3.53 1.08
CA PRO A 264 -29.72 3.15 1.03
C PRO A 264 -30.57 3.97 1.99
N VAL A 265 -30.05 4.21 3.20
CA VAL A 265 -30.80 4.95 4.23
C VAL A 265 -30.92 6.43 3.89
N LEU A 266 -29.86 7.05 3.35
CA LEU A 266 -29.92 8.43 2.89
C LEU A 266 -30.90 8.61 1.72
N ILE A 267 -31.00 7.62 0.83
CA ILE A 267 -31.98 7.62 -0.25
C ILE A 267 -33.40 7.58 0.33
N GLU A 268 -33.69 6.66 1.24
CA GLU A 268 -35.01 6.55 1.86
C GLU A 268 -35.41 7.82 2.61
N ILE A 269 -34.50 8.39 3.40
CA ILE A 269 -34.73 9.65 4.11
C ILE A 269 -34.97 10.80 3.12
N ALA A 270 -34.20 10.89 2.03
CA ALA A 270 -34.38 11.93 1.02
C ALA A 270 -35.74 11.82 0.31
N ILE A 271 -36.16 10.59 -0.03
CA ILE A 271 -37.47 10.32 -0.64
C ILE A 271 -38.59 10.75 0.31
N ALA A 272 -38.50 10.36 1.59
CA ALA A 272 -39.49 10.73 2.60
C ALA A 272 -39.59 12.25 2.81
N LEU A 273 -38.46 12.96 2.69
CA LEU A 273 -38.38 14.43 2.79
C LEU A 273 -38.73 15.16 1.48
N LYS A 274 -39.05 14.42 0.41
CA LYS A 274 -39.35 14.93 -0.93
C LYS A 274 -38.23 15.81 -1.50
N ILE A 275 -36.97 15.45 -1.25
CA ILE A 275 -35.78 16.10 -1.82
C ILE A 275 -35.03 15.13 -2.73
N ASN A 276 -34.19 15.67 -3.63
CA ASN A 276 -33.31 14.82 -4.43
C ASN A 276 -32.26 14.11 -3.54
N PRO A 277 -32.17 12.77 -3.51
CA PRO A 277 -31.17 12.01 -2.74
C PRO A 277 -29.73 12.44 -2.98
N LEU A 278 -29.40 12.86 -4.21
CA LEU A 278 -28.05 13.31 -4.57
C LEU A 278 -27.59 14.50 -3.71
N SER A 279 -28.52 15.30 -3.18
CA SER A 279 -28.21 16.42 -2.29
C SER A 279 -27.72 15.98 -0.90
N LEU A 280 -27.99 14.74 -0.48
CA LEU A 280 -27.42 14.14 0.73
C LEU A 280 -26.26 13.20 0.42
N LEU A 281 -26.34 12.47 -0.70
CA LEU A 281 -25.34 11.47 -1.09
C LEU A 281 -24.00 12.11 -1.48
N ILE A 282 -23.99 13.16 -2.31
CA ILE A 282 -22.73 13.79 -2.75
C ILE A 282 -21.95 14.36 -1.56
N PRO A 283 -22.58 15.15 -0.65
CA PRO A 283 -21.92 15.53 0.60
C PRO A 283 -21.50 14.35 1.47
N GLY A 284 -22.31 13.29 1.53
CA GLY A 284 -21.97 12.07 2.27
C GLY A 284 -20.68 11.42 1.77
N ILE A 285 -20.53 11.30 0.45
CA ILE A 285 -19.31 10.79 -0.20
C ILE A 285 -18.10 11.66 0.14
N MET A 286 -18.24 12.99 0.05
CA MET A 286 -17.15 13.90 0.40
C MET A 286 -16.75 13.75 1.87
N ALA A 287 -17.74 13.61 2.75
CA ALA A 287 -17.52 13.40 4.17
C ALA A 287 -16.88 12.04 4.46
N SER A 288 -17.25 10.97 3.74
CA SER A 288 -16.60 9.66 3.89
C SER A 288 -15.15 9.73 3.48
N ASN A 289 -14.82 10.35 2.35
CA ASN A 289 -13.44 10.45 1.90
C ASN A 289 -12.60 11.31 2.87
N VAL A 290 -13.15 12.42 3.39
CA VAL A 290 -12.47 13.22 4.43
C VAL A 290 -12.30 12.44 5.74
N GLY A 291 -13.32 11.70 6.15
CA GLY A 291 -13.26 10.84 7.33
C GLY A 291 -12.23 9.72 7.21
N GLY A 292 -12.24 9.01 6.08
CA GLY A 292 -11.29 7.95 5.73
C GLY A 292 -9.86 8.44 5.69
N THR A 293 -9.66 9.69 5.27
CA THR A 293 -8.34 10.33 5.30
C THR A 293 -7.81 10.50 6.72
N ALA A 294 -8.66 10.68 7.73
CA ALA A 294 -8.22 11.09 9.07
C ALA A 294 -7.37 10.05 9.83
N THR A 295 -7.44 8.77 9.44
CA THR A 295 -6.74 7.69 10.13
C THR A 295 -6.01 6.78 9.14
N LEU A 296 -5.09 5.99 9.68
CA LEU A 296 -4.34 5.00 8.91
C LEU A 296 -5.24 3.93 8.26
N ILE A 297 -6.37 3.58 8.87
CA ILE A 297 -7.23 2.46 8.45
C ILE A 297 -8.44 2.87 7.61
N GLY A 298 -8.79 4.16 7.58
CA GLY A 298 -10.05 4.63 7.00
C GLY A 298 -10.10 4.62 5.47
N ASP A 299 -8.95 4.59 4.80
CA ASP A 299 -8.85 4.53 3.34
C ASP A 299 -7.63 3.67 2.93
N PRO A 300 -7.71 2.77 1.93
CA PRO A 300 -6.58 1.93 1.57
C PRO A 300 -5.30 2.67 1.16
N PRO A 301 -5.32 3.84 0.49
CA PRO A 301 -4.12 4.67 0.28
C PRO A 301 -3.33 4.92 1.57
N ASN A 302 -4.01 5.26 2.67
CA ASN A 302 -3.36 5.51 3.95
C ASN A 302 -2.71 4.24 4.50
N ILE A 303 -3.40 3.09 4.39
CA ILE A 303 -2.86 1.80 4.82
C ILE A 303 -1.56 1.48 4.07
N MET A 304 -1.57 1.67 2.74
CA MET A 304 -0.41 1.43 1.88
C MET A 304 0.76 2.34 2.22
N ILE A 305 0.50 3.63 2.38
CA ILE A 305 1.52 4.62 2.75
C ILE A 305 2.09 4.30 4.13
N GLY A 306 1.24 4.00 5.11
CA GLY A 306 1.70 3.71 6.46
C GLY A 306 2.49 2.41 6.56
N SER A 307 2.09 1.38 5.83
CA SER A 307 2.84 0.11 5.76
C SER A 307 4.20 0.29 5.07
N TYR A 308 4.24 1.01 3.94
CA TYR A 308 5.47 1.23 3.16
C TYR A 308 6.46 2.15 3.89
N ALA A 309 5.97 3.26 4.48
CA ALA A 309 6.79 4.26 5.17
C ALA A 309 7.04 3.94 6.65
N GLY A 310 6.43 2.88 7.19
CA GLY A 310 6.53 2.52 8.62
C GLY A 310 5.85 3.53 9.56
N LEU A 311 4.81 4.22 9.09
CA LEU A 311 4.11 5.25 9.85
C LEU A 311 3.03 4.63 10.75
N THR A 312 2.97 5.14 11.97
CA THR A 312 2.07 4.65 13.02
C THR A 312 0.68 5.25 12.91
N PHE A 313 -0.31 4.58 13.50
CA PHE A 313 -1.70 5.02 13.51
C PHE A 313 -1.83 6.41 14.15
N MET A 314 -1.14 6.64 15.27
CA MET A 314 -1.16 7.92 15.98
C MET A 314 -0.50 9.04 15.19
N GLN A 315 0.54 8.76 14.38
CA GLN A 315 1.12 9.77 13.49
C GLN A 315 0.09 10.28 12.46
N PHE A 316 -0.69 9.37 11.86
CA PHE A 316 -1.80 9.78 10.98
C PHE A 316 -2.84 10.61 11.72
N VAL A 317 -3.28 10.16 12.90
CA VAL A 317 -4.28 10.89 13.70
C VAL A 317 -3.79 12.31 14.01
N TYR A 318 -2.54 12.49 14.45
CA TYR A 318 -2.01 13.81 14.77
C TYR A 318 -1.82 14.70 13.54
N ALA A 319 -1.33 14.13 12.42
CA ALA A 319 -1.09 14.89 11.20
C ALA A 319 -2.40 15.31 10.51
N PHE A 320 -3.42 14.43 10.48
CA PHE A 320 -4.59 14.60 9.62
C PHE A 320 -5.86 15.05 10.32
N THR A 321 -6.03 14.79 11.63
CA THR A 321 -7.25 15.23 12.33
C THR A 321 -7.51 16.73 12.18
N PRO A 322 -6.53 17.64 12.34
CA PRO A 322 -6.76 19.08 12.16
C PRO A 322 -7.22 19.43 10.73
N VAL A 323 -6.57 18.83 9.73
CA VAL A 323 -6.88 19.06 8.30
C VAL A 323 -8.28 18.54 7.96
N CYS A 324 -8.62 17.34 8.43
CA CYS A 324 -9.91 16.72 8.16
C CYS A 324 -11.05 17.47 8.86
N ILE A 325 -10.84 17.98 10.08
CA ILE A 325 -11.82 18.85 10.74
C ILE A 325 -12.02 20.14 9.93
N ALA A 326 -10.94 20.79 9.49
CA ALA A 326 -11.03 21.98 8.65
C ALA A 326 -11.76 21.70 7.31
N ALA A 327 -11.46 20.58 6.67
CA ALA A 327 -12.12 20.14 5.44
C ALA A 327 -13.61 19.81 5.64
N LEU A 328 -13.99 19.18 6.76
CA LEU A 328 -15.39 18.94 7.12
C LEU A 328 -16.15 20.23 7.39
N LEU A 329 -15.54 21.19 8.09
CA LEU A 329 -16.14 22.50 8.30
C LEU A 329 -16.32 23.25 6.97
N ALA A 330 -15.33 23.18 6.08
CA ALA A 330 -15.43 23.72 4.73
C ALA A 330 -16.56 23.02 3.93
N LEU A 331 -16.74 21.71 4.10
CA LEU A 331 -17.83 20.95 3.48
C LEU A 331 -19.21 21.41 3.99
N VAL A 332 -19.34 21.64 5.30
CA VAL A 332 -20.58 22.16 5.89
C VAL A 332 -20.93 23.54 5.31
N LEU A 333 -19.94 24.43 5.20
CA LEU A 333 -20.12 25.75 4.59
C LEU A 333 -20.49 25.61 3.10
N TYR A 334 -19.76 24.77 2.37
CA TYR A 334 -20.03 24.47 0.96
C TYR A 334 -21.46 24.00 0.76
N ASN A 335 -21.92 23.03 1.56
CA ASN A 335 -23.27 22.50 1.51
C ASN A 335 -24.33 23.55 1.82
N LYS A 336 -24.06 24.43 2.79
CA LYS A 336 -24.97 25.52 3.16
C LYS A 336 -25.22 26.48 1.99
N PHE A 337 -24.22 26.74 1.15
CA PHE A 337 -24.36 27.63 0.00
C PHE A 337 -24.91 26.92 -1.23
N PHE A 338 -24.40 25.74 -1.58
CA PHE A 338 -24.77 25.04 -2.82
C PHE A 338 -26.09 24.28 -2.74
N TYR A 339 -26.37 23.61 -1.62
CA TYR A 339 -27.58 22.79 -1.46
C TYR A 339 -28.70 23.50 -0.69
N SER A 340 -28.49 24.74 -0.22
CA SER A 340 -29.48 25.54 0.51
C SER A 340 -30.86 25.57 -0.14
N LYS A 341 -30.89 25.76 -1.46
CA LYS A 341 -32.14 25.86 -2.22
C LYS A 341 -32.89 24.54 -2.25
N GLU A 342 -32.18 23.42 -2.34
CA GLU A 342 -32.78 22.09 -2.34
C GLU A 342 -33.27 21.71 -0.93
N TYR A 343 -32.46 21.98 0.10
CA TYR A 343 -32.84 21.72 1.49
C TYR A 343 -34.07 22.54 1.93
N LYS A 344 -34.29 23.71 1.35
CA LYS A 344 -35.50 24.52 1.60
C LYS A 344 -36.75 23.99 0.90
N LYS A 345 -36.63 23.14 -0.12
CA LYS A 345 -37.79 22.54 -0.81
C LYS A 345 -38.42 21.41 -0.02
N GLY A 346 -37.62 20.71 0.79
CA GLY A 346 -38.11 19.53 1.49
C GLY A 346 -39.20 19.89 2.48
N ARG A 347 -40.21 19.04 2.52
CA ARG A 347 -41.40 19.20 3.36
C ARG A 347 -41.42 18.08 4.37
N VAL A 348 -41.58 18.42 5.64
CA VAL A 348 -41.78 17.42 6.68
C VAL A 348 -43.21 17.55 7.17
N GLU A 349 -44.10 16.76 6.56
CA GLU A 349 -45.53 16.76 6.88
C GLU A 349 -45.78 16.12 8.26
N ASP A 350 -45.05 15.06 8.61
CA ASP A 350 -45.08 14.44 9.94
C ASP A 350 -43.69 13.96 10.39
N VAL A 351 -42.96 14.83 11.11
CA VAL A 351 -41.62 14.51 11.65
C VAL A 351 -41.72 13.33 12.63
N ASN A 352 -42.73 13.30 13.49
CA ASN A 352 -42.81 12.36 14.61
C ASN A 352 -43.28 10.99 14.15
N GLY A 353 -44.22 10.92 13.21
CA GLY A 353 -44.64 9.69 12.55
C GLY A 353 -43.48 9.06 11.78
N PHE A 354 -42.72 9.84 11.00
CA PHE A 354 -41.58 9.30 10.28
C PHE A 354 -40.44 8.86 11.22
N ILE A 355 -40.16 9.58 12.31
CA ILE A 355 -39.23 9.11 13.36
C ILE A 355 -39.71 7.76 13.93
N SER A 356 -41.02 7.59 14.13
CA SER A 356 -41.59 6.35 14.68
C SER A 356 -41.47 5.18 13.70
N HIS A 357 -41.73 5.42 12.41
CA HIS A 357 -41.53 4.45 11.33
C HIS A 357 -40.06 4.02 11.23
N LEU A 358 -39.13 4.98 11.15
CA LEU A 358 -37.68 4.70 11.12
C LEU A 358 -37.21 3.95 12.36
N ARG A 359 -37.76 4.28 13.54
CA ARG A 359 -37.45 3.55 14.78
C ARG A 359 -37.88 2.09 14.69
N GLU A 360 -38.94 1.79 13.96
CA GLU A 360 -39.43 0.43 13.80
C GLU A 360 -38.67 -0.40 12.79
N GLU A 361 -38.25 0.23 11.70
CA GLU A 361 -37.49 -0.40 10.62
C GLU A 361 -36.01 -0.56 10.97
N TYR A 362 -35.41 0.48 11.55
CA TYR A 362 -33.98 0.56 11.83
C TYR A 362 -33.63 0.27 13.29
N LYS A 363 -34.07 -0.92 13.74
CA LYS A 363 -33.83 -1.43 15.09
C LYS A 363 -32.48 -2.16 15.15
N ILE A 364 -31.81 -2.08 16.31
CA ILE A 364 -30.71 -3.00 16.64
C ILE A 364 -31.31 -4.41 16.77
N THR A 365 -30.90 -5.30 15.88
CA THR A 365 -31.39 -6.68 15.78
C THR A 365 -30.75 -7.56 16.85
N ASP A 366 -29.46 -7.38 17.13
CA ASP A 366 -28.71 -8.16 18.12
C ASP A 366 -27.83 -7.27 19.02
N LYS A 367 -28.34 -6.98 20.22
CA LYS A 367 -27.63 -6.16 21.22
C LYS A 367 -26.41 -6.85 21.83
N ASN A 368 -26.44 -8.18 21.94
CA ASN A 368 -25.34 -8.94 22.56
C ASN A 368 -24.14 -8.97 21.62
N LEU A 369 -24.39 -9.29 20.34
CA LEU A 369 -23.36 -9.25 19.32
C LEU A 369 -22.82 -7.82 19.13
N LEU A 370 -23.67 -6.79 19.18
CA LEU A 370 -23.22 -5.40 19.13
C LEU A 370 -22.34 -5.03 20.32
N THR A 371 -22.73 -5.40 21.54
CA THR A 371 -21.95 -5.06 22.75
C THR A 371 -20.60 -5.75 22.74
N TYR A 372 -20.58 -7.05 22.41
CA TYR A 372 -19.33 -7.81 22.28
C TYR A 372 -18.46 -7.26 21.14
N GLY A 373 -19.05 -6.96 19.99
CA GLY A 373 -18.36 -6.37 18.85
C GLY A 373 -17.78 -4.99 19.16
N ALA A 374 -18.53 -4.13 19.86
CA ALA A 374 -18.03 -2.82 20.32
C ALA A 374 -16.87 -2.96 21.31
N PHE A 375 -16.92 -3.94 22.21
CA PHE A 375 -15.83 -4.25 23.13
C PHE A 375 -14.57 -4.72 22.40
N ILE A 376 -14.70 -5.65 21.45
CA ILE A 376 -13.58 -6.10 20.61
C ILE A 376 -13.03 -4.94 19.77
N MET A 377 -13.90 -4.11 19.19
CA MET A 377 -13.49 -2.95 18.42
C MET A 377 -12.69 -1.97 19.29
N ALA A 378 -13.11 -1.73 20.53
CA ALA A 378 -12.35 -0.90 21.47
C ALA A 378 -10.95 -1.47 21.77
N ILE A 379 -10.82 -2.80 21.91
CA ILE A 379 -9.51 -3.46 22.06
C ILE A 379 -8.64 -3.27 20.82
N VAL A 380 -9.19 -3.50 19.63
CA VAL A 380 -8.47 -3.32 18.36
C VAL A 380 -8.01 -1.87 18.21
N MET A 381 -8.86 -0.89 18.53
CA MET A 381 -8.51 0.53 18.50
C MET A 381 -7.40 0.87 19.51
N ALA A 382 -7.42 0.27 20.71
CA ALA A 382 -6.36 0.45 21.70
C ALA A 382 -5.03 -0.13 21.19
N PHE A 383 -5.06 -1.28 20.51
CA PHE A 383 -3.86 -1.84 19.88
C PHE A 383 -3.40 -1.04 18.67
N PHE A 384 -4.28 -0.47 17.86
CA PHE A 384 -3.87 0.48 16.82
C PHE A 384 -3.18 1.70 17.43
N ALA A 385 -3.70 2.27 18.51
CA ALA A 385 -3.05 3.40 19.17
C ALA A 385 -1.66 3.04 19.73
N THR A 386 -1.45 1.79 20.18
CA THR A 386 -0.20 1.35 20.83
C THR A 386 0.74 0.53 19.93
N HIS A 387 0.37 0.22 18.69
CA HIS A 387 1.12 -0.70 17.81
C HIS A 387 2.59 -0.26 17.60
N GLY A 388 2.83 1.04 17.49
CA GLY A 388 4.16 1.60 17.29
C GLY A 388 5.07 1.42 18.50
N ILE A 389 4.49 1.38 19.71
CA ILE A 389 5.19 1.09 20.97
C ILE A 389 5.50 -0.41 21.05
N CYS A 390 4.57 -1.24 20.58
CA CYS A 390 4.71 -2.71 20.59
C CYS A 390 5.57 -3.26 19.43
N HIS A 391 6.06 -2.41 18.53
CA HIS A 391 6.76 -2.81 17.29
C HIS A 391 5.98 -3.87 16.49
N MET A 392 4.65 -3.69 16.44
CA MET A 392 3.73 -4.65 15.83
C MET A 392 3.11 -4.05 14.56
N GLN A 393 2.92 -4.88 13.54
CA GLN A 393 2.20 -4.48 12.33
C GLN A 393 0.71 -4.29 12.61
N VAL A 394 0.07 -3.34 11.94
CA VAL A 394 -1.36 -3.02 12.11
C VAL A 394 -2.31 -4.15 11.67
N SER A 395 -1.85 -5.05 10.81
CA SER A 395 -2.61 -6.24 10.42
C SER A 395 -2.88 -7.17 11.61
N ILE A 396 -1.96 -7.24 12.59
CA ILE A 396 -2.03 -8.19 13.70
C ILE A 396 -3.22 -7.90 14.64
N PRO A 397 -3.42 -6.66 15.15
CA PRO A 397 -4.61 -6.33 15.91
C PRO A 397 -5.92 -6.57 15.16
N ALA A 398 -5.95 -6.24 13.87
CA ALA A 398 -7.14 -6.42 13.04
C ALA A 398 -7.50 -7.90 12.91
N LEU A 399 -6.53 -8.76 12.59
CA LEU A 399 -6.73 -10.21 12.51
C LEU A 399 -7.11 -10.81 13.87
N PHE A 400 -6.48 -10.34 14.96
CA PHE A 400 -6.80 -10.81 16.30
C PHE A 400 -8.25 -10.48 16.68
N GLY A 401 -8.67 -9.23 16.48
CA GLY A 401 -10.05 -8.80 16.72
C GLY A 401 -11.05 -9.51 15.82
N ALA A 402 -10.73 -9.65 14.53
CA ALA A 402 -11.53 -10.40 13.57
C ALA A 402 -11.71 -11.85 14.01
N GLY A 403 -10.63 -12.54 14.41
CA GLY A 403 -10.67 -13.91 14.90
C GLY A 403 -11.56 -14.08 16.13
N LEU A 404 -11.44 -13.19 17.12
CA LEU A 404 -12.27 -13.23 18.34
C LEU A 404 -13.75 -12.98 18.03
N LEU A 405 -14.04 -11.91 17.28
CA LEU A 405 -15.41 -11.53 16.96
C LEU A 405 -16.09 -12.56 16.05
N PHE A 406 -15.37 -13.07 15.06
CA PHE A 406 -15.87 -14.09 14.15
C PHE A 406 -16.13 -15.41 14.87
N THR A 407 -15.21 -15.84 15.76
CA THR A 407 -15.40 -17.04 16.58
C THR A 407 -16.66 -16.90 17.44
N TYR A 408 -16.83 -15.77 18.12
CA TYR A 408 -18.04 -15.52 18.92
C TYR A 408 -19.30 -15.60 18.07
N ALA A 409 -19.32 -14.92 16.92
CA ALA A 409 -20.48 -14.86 16.03
C ALA A 409 -20.89 -16.24 15.48
N VAL A 410 -19.91 -17.08 15.14
CA VAL A 410 -20.14 -18.44 14.62
C VAL A 410 -20.58 -19.40 15.73
N VAL A 411 -19.90 -19.40 16.89
CA VAL A 411 -20.23 -20.30 18.01
C VAL A 411 -21.61 -19.99 18.58
N THR A 412 -21.98 -18.72 18.64
CA THR A 412 -23.32 -18.29 19.10
C THR A 412 -24.40 -18.45 18.02
N LYS A 413 -24.04 -18.97 16.83
CA LYS A 413 -24.93 -19.14 15.66
C LYS A 413 -25.64 -17.86 15.23
N LYS A 414 -25.05 -16.70 15.55
CA LYS A 414 -25.57 -15.39 15.17
C LYS A 414 -25.24 -15.06 13.72
N VAL A 415 -24.12 -15.59 13.23
CA VAL A 415 -23.69 -15.46 11.83
C VAL A 415 -23.27 -16.82 11.32
N LYS A 416 -23.67 -17.16 10.08
CA LYS A 416 -23.20 -18.37 9.40
C LYS A 416 -21.82 -18.11 8.81
N MET A 417 -20.87 -19.00 9.11
CA MET A 417 -19.49 -18.89 8.65
C MET A 417 -19.38 -18.69 7.13
N LEU A 418 -20.05 -19.54 6.35
CA LEU A 418 -20.04 -19.47 4.88
C LEU A 418 -20.66 -18.17 4.37
N GLU A 419 -21.75 -17.71 4.98
CA GLU A 419 -22.40 -16.48 4.55
C GLU A 419 -21.50 -15.26 4.76
N LEU A 420 -20.79 -15.19 5.89
CA LEU A 420 -19.84 -14.11 6.13
C LEU A 420 -18.67 -14.17 5.14
N ILE A 421 -18.09 -15.34 4.94
CA ILE A 421 -16.95 -15.52 4.05
C ILE A 421 -17.33 -15.19 2.60
N GLU A 422 -18.51 -15.60 2.14
CA GLU A 422 -18.93 -15.43 0.74
C GLU A 422 -19.48 -14.04 0.44
N LYS A 423 -20.24 -13.44 1.36
CA LYS A 423 -21.00 -12.20 1.08
C LYS A 423 -20.44 -10.96 1.74
N ASP A 424 -19.69 -11.11 2.84
CA ASP A 424 -19.31 -9.97 3.67
C ASP A 424 -17.83 -9.60 3.49
N ILE A 425 -17.00 -10.55 3.04
CA ILE A 425 -15.60 -10.29 2.67
C ILE A 425 -15.53 -9.92 1.19
N GLU A 426 -14.94 -8.76 0.90
CA GLU A 426 -14.72 -8.29 -0.48
C GLU A 426 -13.49 -8.95 -1.12
N TRP A 427 -13.61 -10.23 -1.50
CA TRP A 427 -12.53 -10.97 -2.15
C TRP A 427 -11.99 -10.29 -3.41
N SER A 428 -12.86 -9.61 -4.16
CA SER A 428 -12.48 -8.86 -5.35
C SER A 428 -11.49 -7.73 -5.01
N THR A 429 -11.71 -7.03 -3.90
CA THR A 429 -10.83 -5.97 -3.40
C THR A 429 -9.50 -6.56 -2.93
N LEU A 430 -9.50 -7.65 -2.13
CA LEU A 430 -8.25 -8.30 -1.67
C LEU A 430 -7.38 -8.81 -2.83
N LEU A 431 -7.99 -9.50 -3.81
CA LEU A 431 -7.30 -9.98 -5.01
C LEU A 431 -6.76 -8.82 -5.85
N PHE A 432 -7.51 -7.73 -5.95
CA PHE A 432 -7.08 -6.54 -6.66
C PHE A 432 -5.78 -5.97 -6.07
N PHE A 433 -5.67 -5.84 -4.74
CA PHE A 433 -4.43 -5.39 -4.09
C PHE A 433 -3.25 -6.32 -4.38
N ILE A 434 -3.45 -7.63 -4.28
CA ILE A 434 -2.40 -8.62 -4.56
C ILE A 434 -1.84 -8.44 -5.97
N PHE A 435 -2.72 -8.40 -6.98
CA PHE A 435 -2.28 -8.27 -8.38
C PHE A 435 -1.74 -6.87 -8.71
N LEU A 436 -2.31 -5.82 -8.10
CA LEU A 436 -1.81 -4.46 -8.25
C LEU A 436 -0.38 -4.33 -7.72
N PHE A 437 -0.08 -4.89 -6.54
CA PHE A 437 1.26 -4.88 -5.98
C PHE A 437 2.27 -5.63 -6.86
N ILE A 438 1.86 -6.74 -7.47
CA ILE A 438 2.71 -7.44 -8.45
C ILE A 438 3.03 -6.55 -9.65
N ILE A 439 2.02 -5.88 -10.21
CA ILE A 439 2.22 -4.97 -11.35
C ILE A 439 3.12 -3.79 -10.96
N VAL A 440 2.90 -3.19 -9.80
CA VAL A 440 3.71 -2.06 -9.29
C VAL A 440 5.14 -2.49 -9.05
N GLY A 441 5.35 -3.66 -8.43
CA GLY A 441 6.68 -4.25 -8.27
C GLY A 441 7.37 -4.52 -9.60
N ALA A 442 6.63 -4.95 -10.62
CA ALA A 442 7.18 -5.19 -11.96
C ALA A 442 7.70 -3.89 -12.61
N VAL A 443 6.92 -2.80 -12.54
CA VAL A 443 7.36 -1.50 -13.07
C VAL A 443 8.45 -0.84 -12.24
N GLU A 444 8.52 -1.13 -10.94
CA GLU A 444 9.63 -0.77 -10.05
C GLU A 444 10.93 -1.49 -10.47
N GLU A 445 10.87 -2.81 -10.70
CA GLU A 445 12.04 -3.63 -11.08
C GLU A 445 12.66 -3.17 -12.40
N VAL A 446 11.84 -2.82 -13.40
CA VAL A 446 12.35 -2.29 -14.68
C VAL A 446 12.82 -0.85 -14.59
N GLY A 447 12.48 -0.10 -13.53
CA GLY A 447 12.96 1.27 -13.30
C GLY A 447 12.07 2.39 -13.84
N LEU A 448 10.80 2.11 -14.15
CA LEU A 448 9.85 3.15 -14.59
C LEU A 448 9.65 4.19 -13.49
N LEU A 449 9.40 3.73 -12.26
CA LEU A 449 9.11 4.62 -11.12
C LEU A 449 10.31 5.50 -10.78
N ALA A 450 11.52 4.94 -10.86
CA ALA A 450 12.78 5.67 -10.71
C ALA A 450 12.90 6.83 -11.71
N THR A 451 12.54 6.58 -12.98
CA THR A 451 12.54 7.60 -14.05
C THR A 451 11.56 8.75 -13.76
N VAL A 452 10.36 8.41 -13.26
CA VAL A 452 9.36 9.41 -12.88
C VAL A 452 9.84 10.24 -11.69
N ALA A 453 10.49 9.59 -10.71
CA ALA A 453 11.00 10.27 -9.54
C ALA A 453 12.14 11.25 -9.88
N ASP A 454 13.05 10.88 -10.79
CA ASP A 454 14.07 11.80 -11.33
C ASP A 454 13.44 13.02 -12.02
N TRP A 455 12.35 12.82 -12.77
CA TRP A 455 11.65 13.92 -13.42
C TRP A 455 11.03 14.88 -12.40
N ILE A 456 10.40 14.37 -11.33
CA ILE A 456 9.85 15.20 -10.25
C ILE A 456 10.98 15.93 -9.50
N HIS A 457 12.11 15.27 -9.28
CA HIS A 457 13.27 15.89 -8.64
C HIS A 457 13.82 17.06 -9.47
N GLN A 458 13.92 16.89 -10.78
CA GLN A 458 14.35 17.95 -11.71
C GLN A 458 13.36 19.12 -11.74
N LEU A 459 12.06 18.83 -11.80
CA LEU A 459 11.02 19.86 -11.78
C LEU A 459 10.97 20.63 -10.45
N SER A 460 11.23 19.96 -9.33
CA SER A 460 11.29 20.62 -8.02
C SER A 460 12.60 21.39 -7.79
N ALA A 461 13.62 21.18 -8.64
CA ALA A 461 14.98 21.71 -8.46
C ALA A 461 15.55 21.43 -7.05
N GLY A 462 15.13 20.32 -6.43
CA GLY A 462 15.49 19.97 -5.05
C GLY A 462 14.84 20.84 -3.97
N ASN A 463 13.92 21.75 -4.31
CA ASN A 463 13.21 22.59 -3.35
C ASN A 463 12.05 21.83 -2.70
N LEU A 464 12.09 21.72 -1.37
CA LEU A 464 11.09 21.00 -0.59
C LEU A 464 9.67 21.56 -0.77
N THR A 465 9.50 22.88 -0.72
CA THR A 465 8.18 23.54 -0.89
C THR A 465 7.58 23.22 -2.25
N VAL A 466 8.39 23.27 -3.32
CA VAL A 466 7.93 22.93 -4.67
C VAL A 466 7.58 21.45 -4.75
N ALA A 467 8.39 20.57 -4.16
CA ALA A 467 8.10 19.13 -4.11
C ALA A 467 6.80 18.81 -3.35
N ILE A 468 6.54 19.46 -2.20
CA ILE A 468 5.29 19.32 -1.45
C ILE A 468 4.11 19.71 -2.34
N CYS A 469 4.17 20.87 -2.99
CA CYS A 469 3.10 21.36 -3.86
C CYS A 469 2.88 20.44 -5.06
N LEU A 470 3.97 20.01 -5.73
CA LEU A 470 3.90 19.11 -6.87
C LEU A 470 3.29 17.77 -6.50
N ILE A 471 3.80 17.11 -5.45
CA ILE A 471 3.27 15.80 -5.04
C ILE A 471 1.81 15.93 -4.64
N LEU A 472 1.43 16.93 -3.84
CA LEU A 472 0.06 17.12 -3.40
C LEU A 472 -0.90 17.36 -4.58
N TRP A 473 -0.61 18.33 -5.44
CA TRP A 473 -1.53 18.72 -6.52
C TRP A 473 -1.56 17.73 -7.67
N VAL A 474 -0.41 17.15 -8.05
CA VAL A 474 -0.39 16.07 -9.05
C VAL A 474 -1.16 14.87 -8.51
N SER A 475 -0.97 14.50 -7.24
CA SER A 475 -1.75 13.42 -6.62
C SER A 475 -3.23 13.72 -6.61
N ALA A 476 -3.62 14.94 -6.23
CA ALA A 476 -5.02 15.33 -6.22
C ALA A 476 -5.68 15.29 -7.60
N ILE A 477 -5.02 15.83 -8.61
CA ILE A 477 -5.56 15.88 -9.97
C ILE A 477 -5.60 14.48 -10.58
N MET A 478 -4.52 13.70 -10.46
CA MET A 478 -4.48 12.34 -11.01
C MET A 478 -5.52 11.43 -10.32
N SER A 479 -5.59 11.48 -8.99
CA SER A 479 -6.56 10.73 -8.19
C SER A 479 -8.01 11.20 -8.41
N ALA A 480 -8.23 12.39 -8.98
CA ALA A 480 -9.57 12.78 -9.39
C ALA A 480 -10.05 11.94 -10.58
N PHE A 481 -9.18 11.59 -11.52
CA PHE A 481 -9.53 10.88 -12.75
C PHE A 481 -9.17 9.39 -12.72
N VAL A 482 -8.49 8.96 -11.67
CA VAL A 482 -8.05 7.59 -11.48
C VAL A 482 -8.36 7.18 -10.05
N ASP A 483 -8.80 5.95 -9.86
CA ASP A 483 -8.97 5.38 -8.51
C ASP A 483 -7.72 5.63 -7.66
N ASN A 484 -7.94 6.19 -6.47
CA ASN A 484 -6.92 6.58 -5.50
C ASN A 484 -5.99 5.43 -5.10
N ILE A 485 -6.42 4.17 -5.21
CA ILE A 485 -5.64 2.98 -4.85
C ILE A 485 -4.48 2.70 -5.84
N PRO A 486 -4.72 2.44 -7.16
CA PRO A 486 -3.64 2.24 -8.12
C PRO A 486 -2.69 3.44 -8.20
N PHE A 487 -3.22 4.65 -8.11
CA PHE A 487 -2.39 5.86 -8.09
C PHE A 487 -1.40 5.83 -6.91
N THR A 488 -1.91 5.64 -5.68
CA THR A 488 -1.07 5.64 -4.48
C THR A 488 0.01 4.57 -4.54
N ALA A 489 -0.34 3.36 -4.99
CA ALA A 489 0.59 2.25 -5.15
C ALA A 489 1.85 2.63 -5.94
N THR A 490 1.66 3.36 -7.03
CA THR A 490 2.75 3.79 -7.93
C THR A 490 3.58 4.92 -7.37
N MET A 491 2.97 5.75 -6.52
CA MET A 491 3.64 6.86 -5.87
C MET A 491 4.50 6.42 -4.67
N LEU A 492 4.26 5.25 -4.06
CA LEU A 492 5.02 4.83 -2.87
C LEU A 492 6.54 4.82 -3.13
N PRO A 493 7.05 4.12 -4.17
CA PRO A 493 8.49 4.09 -4.41
C PRO A 493 9.05 5.45 -4.84
N ILE A 494 8.25 6.25 -5.57
CA ILE A 494 8.60 7.61 -5.99
C ILE A 494 8.79 8.51 -4.77
N VAL A 495 7.82 8.55 -3.87
CA VAL A 495 7.87 9.38 -2.66
C VAL A 495 8.96 8.90 -1.71
N ALA A 496 9.19 7.59 -1.60
CA ALA A 496 10.28 7.04 -0.80
C ALA A 496 11.65 7.52 -1.29
N TYR A 497 11.88 7.49 -2.61
CA TYR A 497 13.10 8.01 -3.20
C TYR A 497 13.25 9.52 -2.99
N LEU A 498 12.21 10.30 -3.29
CA LEU A 498 12.24 11.76 -3.12
C LEU A 498 12.46 12.18 -1.67
N SER A 499 11.90 11.43 -0.71
CA SER A 499 12.08 11.68 0.72
C SER A 499 13.52 11.49 1.21
N LYS A 500 14.32 10.66 0.51
CA LYS A 500 15.73 10.43 0.84
C LYS A 500 16.66 11.48 0.25
N ILE A 501 16.31 12.04 -0.92
CA ILE A 501 17.21 12.94 -1.67
C ILE A 501 16.91 14.43 -1.46
N ILE A 502 15.66 14.78 -1.17
CA ILE A 502 15.25 16.19 -1.02
C ILE A 502 15.59 16.63 0.41
N PRO A 503 16.47 17.62 0.59
CA PRO A 503 16.80 18.12 1.92
C PRO A 503 15.55 18.59 2.68
N GLY A 504 15.38 18.14 3.92
CA GLY A 504 14.25 18.50 4.79
C GLY A 504 13.00 17.62 4.62
N ALA A 505 12.98 16.66 3.69
CA ALA A 505 11.86 15.73 3.52
C ALA A 505 11.80 14.60 4.57
N GLU A 506 12.79 14.53 5.48
CA GLU A 506 12.91 13.51 6.54
C GLU A 506 11.76 13.51 7.55
N ASN A 507 10.99 14.60 7.63
CA ASN A 507 9.86 14.79 8.55
C ASN A 507 8.54 14.12 8.07
N ASN A 508 8.59 13.28 7.03
CA ASN A 508 7.47 12.59 6.40
C ASN A 508 6.49 13.51 5.64
N VAL A 509 6.83 14.78 5.39
CA VAL A 509 5.92 15.72 4.72
C VAL A 509 5.48 15.26 3.33
N LEU A 510 6.36 14.59 2.56
CA LEU A 510 6.01 14.09 1.23
C LEU A 510 5.03 12.91 1.29
N TRP A 511 5.09 12.09 2.35
CA TRP A 511 4.09 11.05 2.63
C TRP A 511 2.73 11.65 2.94
N TRP A 512 2.70 12.73 3.71
CA TRP A 512 1.47 13.48 3.99
C TRP A 512 0.91 14.16 2.75
N ALA A 513 1.77 14.69 1.87
CA ALA A 513 1.36 15.29 0.60
C ALA A 513 0.69 14.28 -0.34
N VAL A 514 1.28 13.09 -0.51
CA VAL A 514 0.68 12.05 -1.37
C VAL A 514 -0.61 11.49 -0.77
N ALA A 515 -0.67 11.26 0.55
CA ALA A 515 -1.88 10.79 1.22
C ALA A 515 -3.04 11.79 1.10
N LEU A 516 -2.83 13.05 1.49
CA LEU A 516 -3.85 14.10 1.39
C LEU A 516 -4.25 14.35 -0.07
N GLY A 517 -3.28 14.33 -0.98
CA GLY A 517 -3.52 14.49 -2.41
C GLY A 517 -4.36 13.35 -2.98
N ALA A 518 -3.98 12.10 -2.73
CA ALA A 518 -4.71 10.93 -3.23
C ALA A 518 -6.12 10.86 -2.66
N CYS A 519 -6.29 11.00 -1.34
CA CYS A 519 -7.58 10.84 -0.68
C CYS A 519 -8.54 12.00 -0.97
N PHE A 520 -8.09 13.26 -0.90
CA PHE A 520 -8.94 14.41 -1.24
C PHE A 520 -9.13 14.59 -2.74
N GLY A 521 -8.14 14.18 -3.55
CA GLY A 521 -8.25 14.09 -5.00
C GLY A 521 -9.41 13.22 -5.46
N GLY A 522 -9.63 12.10 -4.77
CA GLY A 522 -10.75 11.19 -5.02
C GLY A 522 -12.14 11.83 -4.91
N ASN A 523 -12.27 13.00 -4.28
CA ASN A 523 -13.52 13.78 -4.30
C ASN A 523 -13.78 14.48 -5.63
N GLY A 524 -12.80 14.60 -6.53
CA GLY A 524 -12.89 15.45 -7.71
C GLY A 524 -13.89 14.98 -8.75
N THR A 525 -13.97 13.65 -8.97
CA THR A 525 -14.89 13.07 -9.97
C THR A 525 -15.56 11.80 -9.49
N MET A 526 -16.51 11.30 -10.26
CA MET A 526 -17.29 10.10 -9.93
C MET A 526 -16.42 8.83 -9.83
N ILE A 527 -15.31 8.76 -10.56
CA ILE A 527 -14.42 7.59 -10.64
C ILE A 527 -13.19 7.70 -9.74
N GLY A 528 -12.96 8.86 -9.11
CA GLY A 528 -11.73 9.12 -8.35
C GLY A 528 -11.60 8.31 -7.06
N ALA A 529 -12.71 7.82 -6.53
CA ALA A 529 -12.72 6.92 -5.37
C ALA A 529 -13.80 5.86 -5.52
N SER A 530 -13.51 4.66 -5.03
CA SER A 530 -14.45 3.52 -5.07
C SER A 530 -15.78 3.82 -4.37
N ALA A 531 -15.76 4.57 -3.27
CA ALA A 531 -16.97 4.97 -2.54
C ALA A 531 -17.92 5.80 -3.42
N ASN A 532 -17.38 6.65 -4.30
CA ASN A 532 -18.15 7.46 -5.22
C ASN A 532 -18.90 6.58 -6.22
N VAL A 533 -18.19 5.66 -6.87
CA VAL A 533 -18.73 4.73 -7.88
C VAL A 533 -19.84 3.87 -7.28
N VAL A 534 -19.59 3.29 -6.11
CA VAL A 534 -20.53 2.42 -5.42
C VAL A 534 -21.79 3.19 -5.00
N THR A 535 -21.67 4.37 -4.41
CA THR A 535 -22.84 5.19 -4.04
C THR A 535 -23.63 5.62 -5.26
N MET A 536 -22.97 5.99 -6.36
CA MET A 536 -23.66 6.36 -7.60
C MET A 536 -24.35 5.16 -8.25
N GLY A 537 -23.76 3.96 -8.20
CA GLY A 537 -24.40 2.73 -8.66
C GLY A 537 -25.67 2.40 -7.87
N ILE A 538 -25.64 2.55 -6.54
CA ILE A 538 -26.84 2.36 -5.70
C ILE A 538 -27.89 3.44 -5.99
N ALA A 539 -27.47 4.71 -6.14
CA ALA A 539 -28.38 5.80 -6.48
C ALA A 539 -29.05 5.61 -7.85
N GLU A 540 -28.30 5.15 -8.85
CA GLU A 540 -28.81 4.82 -10.18
C GLU A 540 -29.80 3.64 -10.13
N ALA A 541 -29.51 2.59 -9.36
CA ALA A 541 -30.43 1.48 -9.12
C ALA A 541 -31.75 1.95 -8.46
N ALA A 542 -31.69 2.99 -7.63
CA ALA A 542 -32.87 3.63 -7.03
C ALA A 542 -33.56 4.67 -7.97
N GLY A 543 -33.11 4.81 -9.22
CA GLY A 543 -33.69 5.73 -10.21
C GLY A 543 -33.11 7.14 -10.23
N TYR A 544 -32.08 7.43 -9.43
CA TYR A 544 -31.45 8.74 -9.32
C TYR A 544 -30.08 8.77 -10.01
N ARG A 545 -30.11 8.80 -11.34
CA ARG A 545 -28.90 8.87 -12.16
C ARG A 545 -28.32 10.29 -12.20
N ILE A 546 -27.01 10.43 -12.03
CA ILE A 546 -26.27 11.65 -12.28
C ILE A 546 -25.22 11.40 -13.36
N SER A 547 -24.98 12.36 -14.23
CA SER A 547 -23.90 12.26 -15.22
C SER A 547 -22.54 12.57 -14.60
N PHE A 548 -21.46 12.10 -15.24
CA PHE A 548 -20.08 12.42 -14.84
C PHE A 548 -19.87 13.94 -14.66
N PHE A 549 -20.27 14.75 -15.64
CA PHE A 549 -20.16 16.21 -15.57
C PHE A 549 -21.09 16.82 -14.51
N GLY A 550 -22.23 16.19 -14.25
CA GLY A 550 -23.13 16.57 -13.16
C GLY A 550 -22.42 16.45 -11.82
N PHE A 551 -21.81 15.31 -11.53
CA PHE A 551 -21.03 15.09 -10.30
C PHE A 551 -19.81 16.02 -10.25
N PHE A 552 -19.02 16.08 -11.33
CA PHE A 552 -17.81 16.89 -11.46
C PHE A 552 -18.04 18.35 -11.06
N LYS A 553 -19.14 18.95 -11.53
CA LYS A 553 -19.46 20.36 -11.23
C LYS A 553 -19.56 20.65 -9.72
N TYR A 554 -20.08 19.70 -8.95
CA TYR A 554 -20.21 19.85 -7.50
C TYR A 554 -18.95 19.38 -6.77
N ALA A 555 -18.32 18.32 -7.26
CA ALA A 555 -17.31 17.61 -6.50
C ALA A 555 -15.89 18.15 -6.71
N PHE A 556 -15.58 18.55 -7.94
CA PHE A 556 -14.29 19.13 -8.30
C PHE A 556 -14.00 20.41 -7.51
N LEU A 557 -14.98 21.30 -7.36
CA LEU A 557 -14.81 22.54 -6.62
C LEU A 557 -14.49 22.29 -5.14
N TYR A 558 -15.18 21.34 -4.51
CA TYR A 558 -14.89 20.96 -3.13
C TYR A 558 -13.49 20.34 -3.00
N MET A 559 -13.09 19.50 -3.96
CA MET A 559 -11.74 18.92 -4.00
C MET A 559 -10.65 20.01 -4.05
N ILE A 560 -10.80 21.06 -4.87
CA ILE A 560 -9.86 22.20 -4.87
C ILE A 560 -9.80 22.89 -3.50
N ILE A 561 -10.94 23.06 -2.82
CA ILE A 561 -11.00 23.66 -1.48
C ILE A 561 -10.27 22.78 -0.46
N SER A 562 -10.59 21.49 -0.40
CA SER A 562 -9.98 20.57 0.56
C SER A 562 -8.48 20.39 0.33
N VAL A 563 -8.05 20.29 -0.94
CA VAL A 563 -6.63 20.20 -1.30
C VAL A 563 -5.90 21.51 -1.02
N GLY A 564 -6.55 22.67 -1.23
CA GLY A 564 -6.01 23.97 -0.84
C GLY A 564 -5.79 24.10 0.66
N ILE A 565 -6.73 23.60 1.48
CA ILE A 565 -6.58 23.52 2.94
C ILE A 565 -5.38 22.64 3.31
N SER A 566 -5.27 21.46 2.68
CA SER A 566 -4.12 20.56 2.88
C SER A 566 -2.79 21.21 2.50
N ASN A 567 -2.75 21.93 1.38
CA ASN A 567 -1.53 22.61 0.92
C ASN A 567 -1.09 23.67 1.93
N LEU A 568 -2.03 24.52 2.35
CA LEU A 568 -1.73 25.56 3.35
C LEU A 568 -1.27 24.93 4.67
N TRP A 569 -1.90 23.84 5.11
CA TRP A 569 -1.48 23.13 6.31
C TRP A 569 -0.05 22.58 6.19
N LEU A 570 0.25 21.88 5.09
CA LEU A 570 1.59 21.32 4.88
C LEU A 570 2.65 22.41 4.88
N LEU A 571 2.41 23.55 4.22
CA LEU A 571 3.37 24.65 4.15
C LEU A 571 3.54 25.44 5.46
N LEU A 572 2.57 25.39 6.37
CA LEU A 572 2.65 26.09 7.65
C LEU A 572 3.29 25.26 8.76
N PHE A 573 3.15 23.93 8.70
CA PHE A 573 3.55 23.03 9.78
C PHE A 573 4.76 22.14 9.44
N TYR A 574 5.22 22.16 8.18
CA TYR A 574 6.39 21.45 7.67
C TYR A 574 7.21 22.36 6.75
#